data_AF-A0A9Q5GC83-F1
#
_entry.id   AF-A0A9Q5GC83-F1
#
_cell.length_a   1.000
_cell.length_b   1.000
_cell.length_c   1.000
_cell.angle_alpha   90.00
_cell.angle_beta   90.00
_cell.angle_gamma   90.00
#
_symmetry.space_group_name_H-M   'P 1'
#
loop_
_entity.id
_entity.type
_entity.pdbx_description
1 polymer ?
#
loop_
_entity_poly.entity_id
_entity_poly.type
_entity_poly.pdbx_seq_one_letter_code
_entity_poly.pdbx_strand_id
1 'polypeptide(L)'
;MIDVLLQTLPFFALIGLGFAAAARGFFPPEATAYLTRFVFYFALSAMLFRFAANLTLSEVLNWPFIWAYAAGGAVVYALATIVALMRRVGVEEAAVEAQCAVIGNTGFLGVPMLALLLGEAAIGPVMLVLAVDLFLFGSLIVILITGHRDGRVSPAVLISVAKGLATNPMIVSIALGFAWSSTGWALPVPANRFLEILSGASTPGALFAIGASLAVKSAERLSVASWLSFAKLVLHPAAVAFFALVVFDVAAYPAGVMIAAAGLPVAGNVYILAQHYNVAPHRASAAILISTLLSILTVSAILAWVSS
;
A
#
# COMPACT_ATOMS: atom_id res chain seq x y z
N MET A 1 -24.46 -1.54 -3.20
CA MET A 1 -23.39 -1.96 -4.13
C MET A 1 -23.22 -0.99 -5.29
N ILE A 2 -24.27 -0.67 -6.07
CA ILE A 2 -24.16 0.25 -7.21
C ILE A 2 -23.68 1.64 -6.76
N ASP A 3 -24.22 2.19 -5.67
CA ASP A 3 -23.81 3.52 -5.18
C ASP A 3 -22.32 3.58 -4.80
N VAL A 4 -21.81 2.55 -4.13
CA VAL A 4 -20.38 2.45 -3.77
C VAL A 4 -19.50 2.32 -5.02
N LEU A 5 -19.94 1.54 -6.01
CA LEU A 5 -19.25 1.47 -7.30
C LEU A 5 -19.20 2.83 -8.01
N LEU A 6 -20.29 3.59 -7.98
CA LEU A 6 -20.34 4.94 -8.55
C LEU A 6 -19.42 5.92 -7.82
N GLN A 7 -19.27 5.78 -6.50
CA GLN A 7 -18.37 6.62 -5.70
C GLN A 7 -16.88 6.28 -5.90
N THR A 8 -16.55 5.01 -6.20
CA THR A 8 -15.17 4.58 -6.48
C THR A 8 -14.76 4.83 -7.93
N LEU A 9 -15.72 4.91 -8.86
CA LEU A 9 -15.48 5.11 -10.28
C LEU A 9 -14.52 6.28 -10.61
N PRO A 10 -14.61 7.47 -9.97
CA PRO A 10 -13.69 8.56 -10.24
C PRO A 10 -12.22 8.23 -9.97
N PHE A 11 -11.95 7.42 -8.94
CA PHE A 11 -10.58 6.98 -8.62
C PHE A 11 -10.00 6.13 -9.75
N PHE A 12 -10.78 5.16 -10.22
CA PHE A 12 -10.39 4.29 -11.32
C PHE A 12 -10.39 5.02 -12.68
N ALA A 13 -11.24 6.03 -12.86
CA ALA A 13 -11.22 6.90 -14.05
C ALA A 13 -9.92 7.71 -14.14
N LEU A 14 -9.39 8.20 -13.01
CA LEU A 14 -8.08 8.87 -12.98
C LEU A 14 -6.94 7.91 -13.34
N ILE A 15 -6.99 6.67 -12.87
CA ILE A 15 -6.04 5.61 -13.28
C ILE A 15 -6.18 5.35 -14.79
N GLY A 16 -7.40 5.19 -15.30
CA GLY A 16 -7.67 4.99 -16.73
C GLY A 16 -7.19 6.15 -17.59
N LEU A 17 -7.34 7.39 -17.12
CA LEU A 17 -6.85 8.59 -17.79
C LEU A 17 -5.32 8.59 -17.89
N GLY A 18 -4.63 8.30 -16.78
CA GLY A 18 -3.16 8.16 -16.77
C GLY A 18 -2.67 7.06 -17.72
N PHE A 19 -3.33 5.91 -17.69
CA PHE A 19 -3.05 4.79 -18.60
C PHE A 19 -3.21 5.22 -20.06
N ALA A 20 -4.32 5.84 -20.41
CA ALA A 20 -4.60 6.25 -21.79
C ALA A 20 -3.64 7.35 -22.27
N ALA A 21 -3.22 8.26 -21.40
CA ALA A 21 -2.23 9.28 -21.71
C ALA A 21 -0.86 8.68 -22.03
N ALA A 22 -0.40 7.71 -21.22
CA ALA A 22 0.86 7.03 -21.46
C ALA A 22 0.81 6.08 -22.66
N ALA A 23 -0.28 5.31 -22.82
CA ALA A 23 -0.45 4.38 -23.93
C ALA A 23 -0.47 5.06 -25.30
N ARG A 24 -0.92 6.32 -25.37
CA ARG A 24 -0.90 7.14 -26.60
C ARG A 24 0.43 7.89 -26.81
N GLY A 25 1.41 7.71 -25.93
CA GLY A 25 2.69 8.43 -25.99
C GLY A 25 2.63 9.90 -25.56
N PHE A 26 1.47 10.41 -25.14
CA PHE A 26 1.33 11.79 -24.64
C PHE A 26 2.07 11.99 -23.31
N PHE A 27 2.13 10.93 -22.49
CA PHE A 27 2.83 10.95 -21.21
C PHE A 27 3.96 9.91 -21.19
N PRO A 28 5.20 10.27 -21.56
CA PRO A 28 6.29 9.31 -21.69
C PRO A 28 6.72 8.71 -20.33
N PRO A 29 7.48 7.60 -20.33
CA PRO A 29 7.96 6.96 -19.09
C PRO A 29 8.74 7.91 -18.17
N GLU A 30 9.52 8.83 -18.75
CA GLU A 30 10.27 9.84 -17.99
C GLU A 30 9.34 10.82 -17.26
N ALA A 31 8.28 11.32 -17.93
CA ALA A 31 7.27 12.17 -17.29
C ALA A 31 6.55 11.42 -16.16
N THR A 32 6.24 10.14 -16.37
CA THR A 32 5.68 9.24 -15.35
C THR A 32 6.59 9.12 -14.12
N ALA A 33 7.90 8.98 -14.33
CA ALA A 33 8.86 8.89 -13.25
C ALA A 33 8.94 10.19 -12.43
N TYR A 34 9.00 11.36 -13.09
CA TYR A 34 9.04 12.64 -12.38
C TYR A 34 7.73 12.95 -11.64
N LEU A 35 6.57 12.65 -12.23
CA LEU A 35 5.28 12.81 -11.54
C LEU A 35 5.21 11.91 -10.31
N THR A 36 5.63 10.64 -10.44
CA THR A 36 5.68 9.70 -9.31
C THR A 36 6.58 10.21 -8.19
N ARG A 37 7.76 10.76 -8.52
CA ARG A 37 8.67 11.36 -7.55
C ARG A 37 8.06 12.59 -6.87
N PHE A 38 7.44 13.49 -7.63
CA PHE A 38 6.76 14.65 -7.07
C PHE A 38 5.67 14.23 -6.06
N VAL A 39 4.81 13.29 -6.46
CA VAL A 39 3.75 12.78 -5.60
C VAL A 39 4.34 12.14 -4.35
N PHE A 40 5.33 11.26 -4.50
CA PHE A 40 5.88 10.50 -3.39
C PHE A 40 6.61 11.36 -2.36
N TYR A 41 7.48 12.27 -2.81
CA TYR A 41 8.33 13.07 -1.93
C TYR A 41 7.69 14.36 -1.41
N PHE A 42 6.67 14.88 -2.10
CA PHE A 42 6.06 16.17 -1.74
C PHE A 42 4.58 16.02 -1.40
N ALA A 43 3.74 15.64 -2.37
CA ALA A 43 2.29 15.70 -2.18
C ALA A 43 1.79 14.67 -1.14
N LEU A 44 2.17 13.40 -1.31
CA LEU A 44 1.81 12.30 -0.41
C LEU A 44 2.48 12.46 0.95
N SER A 45 3.76 12.85 0.98
CA SER A 45 4.48 13.17 2.21
C SER A 45 3.82 14.29 3.00
N ALA A 46 3.39 15.38 2.35
CA ALA A 46 2.64 16.45 2.98
C ALA A 46 1.29 15.96 3.52
N MET A 47 0.59 15.11 2.77
CA MET A 47 -0.67 14.51 3.19
C MET A 47 -0.50 13.68 4.46
N LEU A 48 0.46 12.75 4.46
CA LEU A 48 0.73 11.87 5.60
C LEU A 48 1.19 12.64 6.83
N PHE A 49 2.10 13.61 6.65
CA PHE A 49 2.52 14.49 7.75
C PHE A 49 1.32 15.25 8.32
N ARG A 50 0.52 15.90 7.46
CA ARG A 50 -0.65 16.67 7.90
C ARG A 50 -1.64 15.79 8.65
N PHE A 51 -1.93 14.60 8.16
CA PHE A 51 -2.82 13.67 8.87
C PHE A 51 -2.25 13.24 10.22
N ALA A 52 -0.99 12.81 10.28
CA ALA A 52 -0.35 12.42 11.54
C ALA A 52 -0.21 13.58 12.53
N ALA A 53 0.01 14.82 12.06
CA ALA A 53 0.10 16.01 12.89
C ALA A 53 -1.24 16.46 13.49
N ASN A 54 -2.37 16.05 12.91
CA ASN A 54 -3.71 16.37 13.41
C ASN A 54 -4.37 15.21 14.18
N LEU A 55 -3.66 14.09 14.38
CA LEU A 55 -4.13 12.93 15.13
C LEU A 55 -3.28 12.73 16.38
N THR A 56 -3.86 12.30 17.50
CA THR A 56 -3.05 11.91 18.65
C THR A 56 -2.62 10.45 18.54
N LEU A 57 -1.40 10.14 19.00
CA LEU A 57 -0.89 8.76 18.94
C LEU A 57 -1.75 7.80 19.77
N SER A 58 -2.33 8.26 20.87
CA SER A 58 -3.25 7.48 21.73
C SER A 58 -4.57 7.14 21.05
N GLU A 59 -5.08 7.99 20.16
CA GLU A 59 -6.32 7.71 19.42
C GLU A 59 -6.09 6.71 18.29
N VAL A 60 -4.87 6.66 17.75
CA VAL A 60 -4.52 5.82 16.61
C VAL A 60 -3.95 4.48 17.06
N LEU A 61 -3.12 4.43 18.09
CA LEU A 61 -2.43 3.20 18.48
C LEU A 61 -3.40 2.17 19.09
N ASN A 62 -3.68 1.13 18.33
CA ASN A 62 -4.54 0.02 18.75
C ASN A 62 -3.82 -1.32 18.54
N TRP A 63 -3.42 -1.98 19.62
CA TRP A 63 -2.67 -3.24 19.55
C TRP A 63 -3.47 -4.40 18.96
N PRO A 64 -4.74 -4.66 19.38
CA PRO A 64 -5.58 -5.66 18.71
C PRO A 64 -5.67 -5.44 17.19
N PHE A 65 -5.81 -4.19 16.75
CA PHE A 65 -5.83 -3.83 15.33
C PHE A 65 -4.52 -4.20 14.64
N ILE A 66 -3.38 -3.80 15.21
CA ILE A 66 -2.05 -4.06 14.65
C ILE A 66 -1.81 -5.57 14.54
N TRP A 67 -2.12 -6.33 15.59
CA TRP A 67 -1.93 -7.78 15.60
C TRP A 67 -2.88 -8.51 14.65
N ALA A 68 -4.12 -8.06 14.51
CA ALA A 68 -5.06 -8.62 13.55
C ALA A 68 -4.57 -8.48 12.12
N TYR A 69 -4.15 -7.27 11.72
CA TYR A 69 -3.63 -7.01 10.39
C TYR A 69 -2.31 -7.77 10.15
N ALA A 70 -1.39 -7.74 11.12
CA ALA A 70 -0.11 -8.45 11.03
C ALA A 70 -0.30 -9.96 10.92
N ALA A 71 -1.21 -10.56 11.70
CA ALA A 71 -1.48 -11.99 11.65
C ALA A 71 -2.14 -12.42 10.34
N GLY A 72 -3.17 -11.68 9.88
CA GLY A 72 -3.82 -11.94 8.60
C GLY A 72 -2.85 -11.83 7.42
N GLY A 73 -2.03 -10.77 7.41
CA GLY A 73 -0.95 -10.61 6.45
C GLY A 73 0.09 -11.73 6.55
N ALA A 74 0.56 -12.09 7.74
CA ALA A 74 1.57 -13.13 7.92
C ALA A 74 1.13 -14.51 7.41
N VAL A 75 -0.14 -14.88 7.62
CA VAL A 75 -0.71 -16.15 7.10
C VAL A 75 -0.68 -16.17 5.57
N VAL A 76 -1.12 -15.09 4.92
CA VAL A 76 -1.14 -15.01 3.45
C VAL A 76 0.27 -14.88 2.88
N TYR A 77 1.16 -14.17 3.58
CA TYR A 77 2.58 -14.09 3.24
C TYR A 77 3.21 -15.48 3.23
N ALA A 78 3.04 -16.25 4.32
CA ALA A 78 3.54 -17.61 4.44
C ALA A 78 2.94 -18.53 3.36
N LEU A 79 1.64 -18.44 3.11
CA LEU A 79 0.98 -19.22 2.06
C LEU A 79 1.57 -18.92 0.68
N ALA A 80 1.75 -17.63 0.34
CA ALA A 80 2.34 -17.23 -0.94
C ALA A 80 3.80 -17.72 -1.06
N THR A 81 4.58 -17.63 0.02
CA THR A 81 5.94 -18.19 0.07
C THR A 81 5.94 -19.71 -0.12
N ILE A 82 5.07 -20.46 0.58
CA ILE A 82 4.98 -21.93 0.45
C ILE A 82 4.62 -22.31 -0.97
N VAL A 83 3.61 -21.69 -1.56
CA VAL A 83 3.19 -21.96 -2.95
C VAL A 83 4.32 -21.64 -3.94
N ALA A 84 5.07 -20.56 -3.72
CA ALA A 84 6.24 -20.22 -4.51
C ALA A 84 7.34 -21.31 -4.41
N LEU A 85 7.68 -21.74 -3.19
CA LEU A 85 8.68 -22.79 -2.94
C LEU A 85 8.24 -24.16 -3.48
N MET A 86 6.95 -24.48 -3.44
CA MET A 86 6.39 -25.69 -4.08
C MET A 86 6.54 -25.66 -5.61
N ARG A 87 6.48 -24.47 -6.22
CA ARG A 87 6.85 -24.25 -7.63
C ARG A 87 8.37 -24.26 -7.87
N ARG A 88 9.17 -24.50 -6.84
CA ARG A 88 10.64 -24.54 -6.85
C ARG A 88 11.28 -23.24 -7.33
N VAL A 89 10.65 -22.11 -7.04
CA VAL A 89 11.27 -20.80 -7.27
C VAL A 89 12.25 -20.46 -6.14
N GLY A 90 13.26 -19.64 -6.42
CA GLY A 90 14.26 -19.23 -5.44
C GLY A 90 13.66 -18.40 -4.29
N VAL A 91 14.36 -18.36 -3.14
CA VAL A 91 13.91 -17.63 -1.93
C VAL A 91 13.65 -16.16 -2.21
N GLU A 92 14.51 -15.51 -3.01
CA GLU A 92 14.34 -14.12 -3.38
C GLU A 92 13.05 -13.90 -4.18
N GLU A 93 12.76 -14.76 -5.17
CA GLU A 93 11.52 -14.68 -5.94
C GLU A 93 10.30 -14.93 -5.07
N ALA A 94 10.37 -15.92 -4.16
CA ALA A 94 9.31 -16.21 -3.20
C ALA A 94 9.02 -15.02 -2.27
N ALA A 95 10.06 -14.27 -1.87
CA ALA A 95 9.90 -13.05 -1.08
C ALA A 95 9.15 -11.96 -1.86
N VAL A 96 9.48 -11.73 -3.14
CA VAL A 96 8.77 -10.78 -4.01
C VAL A 96 7.32 -11.20 -4.24
N GLU A 97 7.07 -12.48 -4.47
CA GLU A 97 5.72 -13.02 -4.64
C GLU A 97 4.88 -12.86 -3.37
N ALA A 98 5.46 -13.14 -2.19
CA ALA A 98 4.77 -12.94 -0.92
C ALA A 98 4.48 -11.46 -0.63
N GLN A 99 5.37 -10.54 -1.01
CA GLN A 99 5.07 -9.10 -0.98
C GLN A 99 3.89 -8.74 -1.87
N CYS A 100 3.81 -9.29 -3.09
CA CYS A 100 2.67 -9.07 -3.96
C CYS A 100 1.36 -9.57 -3.34
N ALA A 101 1.39 -10.62 -2.52
CA ALA A 101 0.20 -11.19 -1.91
C ALA A 101 -0.37 -10.34 -0.76
N VAL A 102 0.43 -9.48 -0.10
CA VAL A 102 -0.02 -8.75 1.11
C VAL A 102 0.07 -7.23 0.98
N ILE A 103 1.11 -6.69 0.33
CA ILE A 103 1.32 -5.23 0.29
C ILE A 103 0.34 -4.57 -0.67
N GLY A 104 -0.63 -3.87 -0.10
CA GLY A 104 -1.62 -3.09 -0.81
C GLY A 104 -1.10 -1.70 -1.16
N ASN A 105 -1.69 -1.09 -2.19
CA ASN A 105 -1.41 0.29 -2.57
C ASN A 105 -2.02 1.30 -1.58
N THR A 106 -1.75 1.10 -0.30
CA THR A 106 -2.33 1.84 0.82
C THR A 106 -1.93 3.31 0.77
N GLY A 107 -0.69 3.62 0.43
CA GLY A 107 -0.21 5.01 0.33
C GLY A 107 -0.89 5.82 -0.78
N PHE A 108 -0.77 5.36 -2.03
CA PHE A 108 -1.19 6.15 -3.19
C PHE A 108 -2.70 6.05 -3.47
N LEU A 109 -3.33 4.92 -3.14
CA LEU A 109 -4.76 4.69 -3.37
C LEU A 109 -5.53 4.65 -2.05
N GLY A 110 -5.08 3.88 -1.06
CA GLY A 110 -5.82 3.62 0.17
C GLY A 110 -6.13 4.86 1.00
N VAL A 111 -5.09 5.57 1.45
CA VAL A 111 -5.22 6.76 2.32
C VAL A 111 -6.19 7.79 1.73
N PRO A 112 -6.03 8.25 0.48
CA PRO A 112 -6.96 9.25 -0.05
C PRO A 112 -8.36 8.71 -0.35
N MET A 113 -8.47 7.47 -0.85
CA MET A 113 -9.75 6.90 -1.24
C MET A 113 -10.61 6.56 -0.02
N LEU A 114 -10.05 5.88 0.97
CA LEU A 114 -10.79 5.47 2.16
C LEU A 114 -11.11 6.67 3.05
N ALA A 115 -10.24 7.68 3.13
CA ALA A 115 -10.57 8.93 3.81
C ALA A 115 -11.75 9.66 3.14
N LEU A 116 -11.83 9.65 1.81
CA LEU A 116 -12.94 10.29 1.09
C LEU A 116 -14.25 9.49 1.24
N LEU A 117 -14.19 8.17 1.13
CA LEU A 117 -15.39 7.31 1.07
C LEU A 117 -15.94 6.93 2.45
N LEU A 118 -15.07 6.77 3.45
CA LEU A 118 -15.44 6.36 4.81
C LEU A 118 -15.33 7.52 5.83
N GLY A 119 -14.82 8.68 5.40
CA GLY A 119 -14.70 9.89 6.21
C GLY A 119 -13.37 10.00 6.95
N GLU A 120 -13.16 11.14 7.62
CA GLU A 120 -11.89 11.47 8.29
C GLU A 120 -11.50 10.45 9.38
N ALA A 121 -12.49 9.82 10.03
CA ALA A 121 -12.25 8.77 11.02
C ALA A 121 -11.52 7.53 10.45
N ALA A 122 -11.54 7.32 9.14
CA ALA A 122 -10.80 6.23 8.49
C ALA A 122 -9.28 6.51 8.39
N ILE A 123 -8.85 7.78 8.49
CA ILE A 123 -7.45 8.17 8.30
C ILE A 123 -6.53 7.43 9.29
N GLY A 124 -6.88 7.41 10.57
CA GLY A 124 -6.10 6.71 11.61
C GLY A 124 -5.90 5.22 11.29
N PRO A 125 -6.98 4.42 11.14
CA PRO A 125 -6.89 3.00 10.79
C PRO A 125 -6.11 2.73 9.49
N VAL A 126 -6.28 3.53 8.43
CA VAL A 126 -5.53 3.34 7.18
C VAL A 126 -4.06 3.67 7.35
N MET A 127 -3.71 4.69 8.14
CA MET A 127 -2.32 4.98 8.47
C MET A 127 -1.67 3.88 9.31
N LEU A 128 -2.41 3.21 10.20
CA LEU A 128 -1.90 2.03 10.91
C LEU A 128 -1.62 0.87 9.95
N VAL A 129 -2.54 0.57 9.02
CA VAL A 129 -2.32 -0.45 7.99
C VAL A 129 -1.05 -0.12 7.19
N LEU A 130 -0.93 1.12 6.73
CA LEU A 130 0.25 1.60 6.02
C LEU A 130 1.53 1.48 6.85
N ALA A 131 1.47 1.81 8.15
CA ALA A 131 2.62 1.66 9.04
C ALA A 131 3.03 0.19 9.17
N VAL A 132 2.09 -0.74 9.38
CA VAL A 132 2.39 -2.17 9.45
C VAL A 132 2.99 -2.67 8.12
N ASP A 133 2.43 -2.27 6.98
CA ASP A 133 2.97 -2.59 5.65
C ASP A 133 4.44 -2.14 5.51
N LEU A 134 4.73 -0.90 5.89
CA LEU A 134 6.06 -0.31 5.76
C LEU A 134 7.08 -0.90 6.74
N PHE A 135 6.71 -1.07 8.01
CA PHE A 135 7.62 -1.53 9.06
C PHE A 135 7.80 -3.04 9.08
N LEU A 136 6.71 -3.82 9.02
CA LEU A 136 6.78 -5.27 9.14
C LEU A 136 7.17 -5.90 7.80
N PHE A 137 6.31 -5.77 6.82
CA PHE A 137 6.48 -6.44 5.53
C PHE A 137 7.58 -5.77 4.69
N GLY A 138 7.71 -4.44 4.74
CA GLY A 138 8.80 -3.70 4.09
C GLY A 138 10.18 -4.11 4.61
N SER A 139 10.34 -4.34 5.92
CA SER A 139 11.59 -4.87 6.48
C SER A 139 11.82 -6.33 6.10
N LEU A 140 10.75 -7.14 6.07
CA LEU A 140 10.83 -8.58 5.80
C LEU A 140 11.42 -8.90 4.42
N ILE A 141 11.06 -8.17 3.37
CA ILE A 141 11.65 -8.37 2.04
C ILE A 141 13.16 -8.06 2.03
N VAL A 142 13.60 -6.99 2.69
CA VAL A 142 15.03 -6.65 2.78
C VAL A 142 15.80 -7.74 3.52
N ILE A 143 15.24 -8.24 4.62
CA ILE A 143 15.82 -9.33 5.42
C ILE A 143 15.90 -10.62 4.59
N LEU A 144 14.82 -11.01 3.90
CA LEU A 144 14.79 -12.25 3.13
C LEU A 144 15.73 -12.21 1.91
N ILE A 145 15.78 -11.10 1.17
CA ILE A 145 16.64 -11.01 -0.02
C ILE A 145 18.10 -10.83 0.41
N THR A 146 18.41 -9.83 1.22
CA THR A 146 19.80 -9.53 1.62
C THR A 146 20.37 -10.62 2.52
N GLY A 147 19.57 -11.11 3.49
CA GLY A 147 19.98 -12.18 4.39
C GLY A 147 20.21 -13.51 3.68
N HIS A 148 19.46 -13.80 2.60
CA HIS A 148 19.72 -14.97 1.77
C HIS A 148 21.04 -14.84 0.98
N ARG A 149 21.30 -13.68 0.36
CA ARG A 149 22.55 -13.40 -0.37
C ARG A 149 23.78 -13.49 0.52
N ASP A 150 23.68 -12.99 1.74
CA ASP A 150 24.76 -12.99 2.72
C ASP A 150 24.91 -14.33 3.48
N GLY A 151 23.96 -15.27 3.30
CA GLY A 151 23.91 -16.56 3.99
C GLY A 151 23.64 -16.48 5.51
N ARG A 152 23.43 -15.28 6.05
CA ARG A 152 23.13 -15.00 7.47
C ARG A 152 22.48 -13.63 7.65
N VAL A 153 21.67 -13.48 8.70
CA VAL A 153 21.21 -12.16 9.14
C VAL A 153 22.35 -11.47 9.89
N SER A 154 23.13 -10.67 9.17
CA SER A 154 24.27 -9.92 9.72
C SER A 154 23.82 -8.56 10.28
N PRO A 155 24.63 -7.91 11.13
CA PRO A 155 24.38 -6.51 11.52
C PRO A 155 24.23 -5.55 10.33
N ALA A 156 24.89 -5.85 9.20
CA ALA A 156 24.76 -5.05 7.98
C ALA A 156 23.35 -5.12 7.37
N VAL A 157 22.67 -6.27 7.46
CA VAL A 157 21.26 -6.41 7.03
C VAL A 157 20.36 -5.54 7.91
N LEU A 158 20.57 -5.54 9.22
CA LEU A 158 19.80 -4.68 10.15
C LEU A 158 20.04 -3.19 9.89
N ILE A 159 21.28 -2.79 9.61
CA ILE A 159 21.62 -1.41 9.23
C ILE A 159 20.95 -1.04 7.90
N SER A 160 20.89 -1.95 6.93
CA SER A 160 20.22 -1.72 5.64
C SER A 160 18.72 -1.49 5.83
N VAL A 161 18.06 -2.31 6.66
CA VAL A 161 16.65 -2.13 7.04
C VAL A 161 16.46 -0.77 7.71
N ALA A 162 17.24 -0.46 8.75
CA ALA A 162 17.12 0.79 9.49
C ALA A 162 17.32 2.02 8.59
N LYS A 163 18.32 1.98 7.69
CA LYS A 163 18.54 3.04 6.70
C LYS A 163 17.40 3.15 5.70
N GLY A 164 16.90 2.02 5.19
CA GLY A 164 15.75 1.98 4.30
C GLY A 164 14.51 2.61 4.93
N LEU A 165 14.21 2.28 6.18
CA LEU A 165 13.11 2.87 6.92
C LEU A 165 13.31 4.38 7.17
N ALA A 166 14.50 4.78 7.62
CA ALA A 166 14.82 6.17 7.92
C ALA A 166 14.90 7.09 6.69
N THR A 167 15.13 6.52 5.50
CA THR A 167 15.16 7.27 4.23
C THR A 167 13.84 7.23 3.47
N ASN A 168 12.86 6.44 3.91
CA ASN A 168 11.57 6.36 3.27
C ASN A 168 10.73 7.61 3.61
N PRO A 169 10.39 8.46 2.63
CA PRO A 169 9.73 9.73 2.89
C PRO A 169 8.33 9.56 3.51
N MET A 170 7.63 8.45 3.23
CA MET A 170 6.34 8.17 3.88
C MET A 170 6.51 7.91 5.37
N ILE A 171 7.49 7.10 5.75
CA ILE A 171 7.79 6.78 7.15
C ILE A 171 8.24 8.05 7.88
N VAL A 172 9.14 8.81 7.28
CA VAL A 172 9.63 10.08 7.84
C VAL A 172 8.48 11.07 8.02
N SER A 173 7.59 11.21 7.04
CA SER A 173 6.42 12.09 7.14
C SER A 173 5.47 11.69 8.26
N ILE A 174 5.14 10.41 8.40
CA ILE A 174 4.28 9.90 9.48
C ILE A 174 4.94 10.14 10.84
N ALA A 175 6.24 9.80 10.97
CA ALA A 175 6.99 9.96 12.21
C ALA A 175 7.10 11.44 12.63
N LEU A 176 7.44 12.34 11.70
CA LEU A 176 7.50 13.77 11.97
C LEU A 176 6.13 14.36 12.30
N GLY A 177 5.06 13.87 11.66
CA GLY A 177 3.70 14.30 11.97
C GLY A 177 3.31 13.91 13.39
N PHE A 178 3.54 12.66 13.81
CA PHE A 178 3.29 12.26 15.20
C PHE A 178 4.23 12.95 16.20
N ALA A 179 5.49 13.20 15.84
CA ALA A 179 6.39 13.99 16.66
C ALA A 179 5.86 15.41 16.88
N TRP A 180 5.30 16.04 15.84
CA TRP A 180 4.63 17.33 15.96
C TRP A 180 3.38 17.23 16.85
N SER A 181 2.51 16.25 16.61
CA SER A 181 1.30 16.01 17.41
C SER A 181 1.62 15.85 18.91
N SER A 182 2.74 15.20 19.24
CA SER A 182 3.17 15.00 20.64
C SER A 182 3.49 16.30 21.40
N THR A 183 3.72 17.42 20.70
CA THR A 183 3.91 18.73 21.32
C THR A 183 2.61 19.32 21.88
N GLY A 184 1.46 18.81 21.43
CA GLY A 184 0.14 19.37 21.72
C GLY A 184 -0.15 20.69 20.99
N TRP A 185 0.76 21.18 20.15
CA TRP A 185 0.58 22.43 19.41
C TRP A 185 -0.17 22.19 18.11
N ALA A 186 -1.22 23.00 17.90
CA ALA A 186 -1.86 23.08 16.59
C ALA A 186 -0.85 23.55 15.53
N LEU A 187 -0.94 22.97 14.33
CA LEU A 187 -0.17 23.47 13.20
C LEU A 187 -0.51 24.94 12.95
N PRO A 188 0.48 25.84 12.81
CA PRO A 188 0.23 27.23 12.46
C PRO A 188 -0.61 27.32 11.18
N VAL A 189 -1.60 28.21 11.16
CA VAL A 189 -2.56 28.33 10.04
C VAL A 189 -1.88 28.39 8.67
N PRO A 190 -0.79 29.17 8.45
CA PRO A 190 -0.10 29.19 7.16
C PRO A 190 0.53 27.84 6.79
N ALA A 191 1.11 27.12 7.76
CA ALA A 191 1.73 25.83 7.54
C ALA A 191 0.67 24.76 7.22
N ASN A 192 -0.44 24.73 7.96
CA ASN A 192 -1.54 23.81 7.69
C ASN A 192 -2.15 24.06 6.31
N ARG A 193 -2.34 25.34 5.92
CA ARG A 193 -2.88 25.68 4.60
C ARG A 193 -1.93 25.33 3.47
N PHE A 194 -0.63 25.53 3.65
CA PHE A 194 0.40 25.08 2.70
C PHE A 194 0.32 23.56 2.49
N LEU A 195 0.28 22.79 3.59
CA LEU A 195 0.18 21.33 3.55
C LEU A 195 -1.13 20.86 2.89
N GLU A 196 -2.25 21.52 3.18
CA GLU A 196 -3.54 21.25 2.55
C GLU A 196 -3.48 21.42 1.02
N ILE A 197 -2.93 22.55 0.54
CA ILE A 197 -2.79 22.80 -0.90
C ILE A 197 -1.88 21.75 -1.55
N LEU A 198 -0.72 21.47 -0.95
CA LEU A 198 0.25 20.52 -1.50
C LEU A 198 -0.28 19.09 -1.48
N SER A 199 -0.93 18.67 -0.39
CA SER A 199 -1.56 17.35 -0.26
C SER A 199 -2.76 17.17 -1.20
N GLY A 200 -3.45 18.25 -1.59
CA GLY A 200 -4.52 18.20 -2.59
C GLY A 200 -4.07 17.65 -3.95
N ALA A 201 -2.77 17.76 -4.28
CA ALA A 201 -2.19 17.15 -5.48
C ALA A 201 -1.93 15.64 -5.34
N SER A 202 -1.94 15.10 -4.12
CA SER A 202 -1.57 13.70 -3.83
C SER A 202 -2.50 12.73 -4.55
N THR A 203 -3.81 12.81 -4.30
CA THR A 203 -4.80 11.86 -4.86
C THR A 203 -4.80 11.85 -6.40
N PRO A 204 -5.05 12.97 -7.11
CA PRO A 204 -5.09 12.94 -8.57
C PRO A 204 -3.73 12.58 -9.18
N GLY A 205 -2.63 13.09 -8.62
CA GLY A 205 -1.28 12.80 -9.10
C GLY A 205 -0.91 11.33 -8.92
N ALA A 206 -1.23 10.75 -7.76
CA ALA A 206 -0.96 9.36 -7.42
C ALA A 206 -1.70 8.40 -8.36
N LEU A 207 -3.01 8.58 -8.54
CA LEU A 207 -3.85 7.72 -9.35
C LEU A 207 -3.48 7.82 -10.83
N PHE A 208 -3.25 9.04 -11.33
CA PHE A 208 -2.77 9.25 -12.69
C PHE A 208 -1.40 8.59 -12.91
N ALA A 209 -0.44 8.78 -11.99
CA ALA A 209 0.88 8.17 -12.08
C ALA A 209 0.84 6.63 -12.04
N ILE A 210 -0.03 6.05 -11.19
CA ILE A 210 -0.29 4.60 -11.20
C ILE A 210 -0.75 4.18 -12.59
N GLY A 211 -1.78 4.83 -13.14
CA GLY A 211 -2.30 4.56 -14.48
C GLY A 211 -1.24 4.63 -15.57
N ALA A 212 -0.49 5.72 -15.61
CA ALA A 212 0.58 5.93 -16.57
C ALA A 212 1.68 4.86 -16.44
N SER A 213 2.02 4.45 -15.22
CA SER A 213 3.00 3.39 -14.97
C SER A 213 2.53 2.00 -15.42
N LEU A 214 1.22 1.77 -15.53
CA LEU A 214 0.64 0.51 -15.99
C LEU A 214 0.71 0.36 -17.52
N ALA A 215 0.73 1.47 -18.28
CA ALA A 215 0.72 1.43 -19.75
C ALA A 215 1.98 0.78 -20.35
N VAL A 216 3.08 0.78 -19.61
CA VAL A 216 4.38 0.25 -20.06
C VAL A 216 4.59 -1.21 -19.61
N LYS A 217 3.66 -1.77 -18.82
CA LYS A 217 3.83 -3.09 -18.19
C LYS A 217 3.32 -4.20 -19.10
N SER A 218 4.17 -5.19 -19.37
CA SER A 218 3.77 -6.43 -20.02
C SER A 218 3.30 -7.47 -19.00
N ALA A 219 2.24 -8.20 -19.34
CA ALA A 219 1.77 -9.33 -18.54
C ALA A 219 2.52 -10.60 -18.98
N GLU A 220 3.68 -10.88 -18.39
CA GLU A 220 4.33 -12.18 -18.52
C GLU A 220 3.79 -13.17 -17.48
N ARG A 221 3.53 -14.42 -17.90
CA ARG A 221 3.04 -15.54 -17.06
C ARG A 221 1.79 -15.21 -16.25
N LEU A 222 0.66 -15.11 -16.96
CA LEU A 222 -0.67 -14.81 -16.42
C LEU A 222 -1.06 -15.67 -15.20
N SER A 223 -0.64 -16.94 -15.14
CA SER A 223 -1.02 -17.86 -14.06
C SER A 223 -0.50 -17.43 -12.69
N VAL A 224 0.78 -17.04 -12.59
CA VAL A 224 1.37 -16.59 -11.32
C VAL A 224 0.79 -15.24 -10.93
N ALA A 225 0.70 -14.30 -11.87
CA ALA A 225 0.12 -12.99 -11.61
C ALA A 225 -1.36 -13.06 -11.18
N SER A 226 -2.14 -13.98 -11.76
CA SER A 226 -3.52 -14.23 -11.36
C SER A 226 -3.62 -14.83 -9.95
N TRP A 227 -2.75 -15.80 -9.63
CA TRP A 227 -2.66 -16.36 -8.27
C TRP A 227 -2.34 -15.27 -7.24
N LEU A 228 -1.35 -14.43 -7.50
CA LEU A 228 -0.96 -13.35 -6.59
C LEU A 228 -2.06 -12.30 -6.46
N SER A 229 -2.75 -11.98 -7.55
CA SER A 229 -3.90 -11.07 -7.52
C SER A 229 -5.06 -11.64 -6.72
N PHE A 230 -5.32 -12.94 -6.84
CA PHE A 230 -6.32 -13.63 -6.02
C PHE A 230 -5.92 -13.65 -4.54
N ALA A 231 -4.67 -13.98 -4.23
CA ALA A 231 -4.15 -13.94 -2.87
C ALA A 231 -4.31 -12.53 -2.26
N LYS A 232 -4.01 -11.49 -3.04
CA LYS A 232 -4.09 -10.10 -2.58
C LYS A 232 -5.51 -9.59 -2.41
N LEU A 233 -6.39 -9.84 -3.38
CA LEU A 233 -7.73 -9.24 -3.41
C LEU A 233 -8.78 -10.07 -2.69
N VAL A 234 -8.49 -11.35 -2.41
CA VAL A 234 -9.44 -12.28 -1.78
C VAL A 234 -8.85 -12.85 -0.50
N LEU A 235 -7.73 -13.57 -0.57
CA LEU A 235 -7.20 -14.28 0.61
C LEU A 235 -6.73 -13.31 1.71
N HIS A 236 -6.07 -12.22 1.33
CA HIS A 236 -5.57 -11.23 2.27
C HIS A 236 -6.69 -10.50 3.04
N PRO A 237 -7.68 -9.83 2.39
CA PRO A 237 -8.78 -9.23 3.13
C PRO A 237 -9.62 -10.26 3.88
N ALA A 238 -9.78 -11.50 3.39
CA ALA A 238 -10.48 -12.55 4.13
C ALA A 238 -9.73 -12.99 5.39
N ALA A 239 -8.41 -13.18 5.32
CA ALA A 239 -7.59 -13.50 6.48
C ALA A 239 -7.60 -12.36 7.50
N VAL A 240 -7.43 -11.13 7.03
CA VAL A 240 -7.52 -9.93 7.87
C VAL A 240 -8.90 -9.82 8.52
N ALA A 241 -9.99 -10.08 7.81
CA ALA A 241 -11.35 -10.08 8.36
C ALA A 241 -11.51 -11.15 9.45
N PHE A 242 -11.01 -12.37 9.21
CA PHE A 242 -11.04 -13.44 10.21
C PHE A 242 -10.31 -13.03 11.49
N PHE A 243 -9.07 -12.54 11.40
CA PHE A 243 -8.33 -12.14 12.59
C PHE A 243 -8.95 -10.93 13.29
N ALA A 244 -9.40 -9.93 12.53
CA ALA A 244 -10.00 -8.73 13.09
C ALA A 244 -11.32 -9.02 13.82
N LEU A 245 -12.21 -9.81 13.22
CA LEU A 245 -13.57 -10.02 13.73
C LEU A 245 -13.69 -11.21 14.69
N VAL A 246 -12.85 -12.24 14.55
CA VAL A 246 -12.99 -13.50 15.31
C VAL A 246 -11.93 -13.64 16.40
N VAL A 247 -10.69 -13.22 16.13
CA VAL A 247 -9.55 -13.49 17.03
C VAL A 247 -9.25 -12.33 17.96
N PHE A 248 -9.23 -11.10 17.43
CA PHE A 248 -8.82 -9.91 18.16
C PHE A 248 -9.96 -8.97 18.55
N ASP A 249 -11.20 -9.27 18.13
CA ASP A 249 -12.41 -8.49 18.42
C ASP A 249 -12.23 -6.97 18.18
N VAL A 250 -11.67 -6.64 17.02
CA VAL A 250 -11.48 -5.25 16.60
C VAL A 250 -12.85 -4.64 16.34
N ALA A 251 -13.10 -3.45 16.90
CA ALA A 251 -14.35 -2.74 16.71
C ALA A 251 -14.76 -2.65 15.24
N ALA A 252 -16.06 -2.76 14.97
CA ALA A 252 -16.60 -2.97 13.61
C ALA A 252 -16.12 -1.92 12.59
N TYR A 253 -16.14 -0.64 12.94
CA TYR A 253 -15.71 0.43 12.03
C TYR A 253 -14.21 0.34 11.65
N PRO A 254 -13.24 0.35 12.60
CA PRO A 254 -11.84 0.19 12.24
C PRO A 254 -11.54 -1.17 11.59
N ALA A 255 -12.22 -2.26 11.98
CA ALA A 255 -12.10 -3.55 11.29
C ALA A 255 -12.52 -3.44 9.81
N GLY A 256 -13.63 -2.76 9.53
CA GLY A 256 -14.09 -2.50 8.17
C GLY A 256 -13.08 -1.72 7.33
N VAL A 257 -12.52 -0.64 7.89
CA VAL A 257 -11.47 0.16 7.23
C VAL A 257 -10.21 -0.70 6.98
N MET A 258 -9.81 -1.54 7.94
CA MET A 258 -8.68 -2.45 7.82
C MET A 258 -8.86 -3.46 6.69
N ILE A 259 -10.05 -4.07 6.59
CA ILE A 259 -10.39 -5.05 5.55
C ILE A 259 -10.43 -4.35 4.18
N ALA A 260 -11.00 -3.15 4.09
CA ALA A 260 -11.00 -2.35 2.86
C ALA A 260 -9.57 -2.01 2.40
N ALA A 261 -8.69 -1.63 3.32
CA ALA A 261 -7.28 -1.39 3.04
C ALA A 261 -6.54 -2.67 2.62
N ALA A 262 -6.82 -3.80 3.28
CA ALA A 262 -6.27 -5.10 2.91
C ALA A 262 -6.68 -5.56 1.50
N GLY A 263 -7.87 -5.15 1.04
CA GLY A 263 -8.41 -5.44 -0.29
C GLY A 263 -7.91 -4.55 -1.43
N LEU A 264 -7.04 -3.58 -1.14
CA LEU A 264 -6.42 -2.74 -2.17
C LEU A 264 -5.51 -3.55 -3.10
N PRO A 265 -5.37 -3.15 -4.38
CA PRO A 265 -4.48 -3.82 -5.33
C PRO A 265 -3.01 -3.76 -4.89
N VAL A 266 -2.17 -4.58 -5.52
CA VAL A 266 -0.74 -4.66 -5.21
C VAL A 266 -0.09 -3.29 -5.37
N ALA A 267 0.75 -2.91 -4.41
CA ALA A 267 1.44 -1.62 -4.46
C ALA A 267 2.53 -1.56 -5.54
N GLY A 268 2.69 -0.37 -6.11
CA GLY A 268 3.76 -0.09 -7.08
C GLY A 268 5.17 -0.21 -6.48
N ASN A 269 5.33 -0.01 -5.17
CA ASN A 269 6.64 -0.11 -4.50
C ASN A 269 7.22 -1.54 -4.56
N VAL A 270 6.37 -2.58 -4.64
CA VAL A 270 6.83 -3.97 -4.79
C VAL A 270 7.60 -4.15 -6.09
N TYR A 271 7.15 -3.51 -7.18
CA TYR A 271 7.88 -3.49 -8.44
C TYR A 271 9.22 -2.75 -8.34
N ILE A 272 9.25 -1.62 -7.64
CA ILE A 272 10.48 -0.84 -7.44
C ILE A 272 11.51 -1.66 -6.66
N LEU A 273 11.09 -2.37 -5.60
CA LEU A 273 11.96 -3.26 -4.83
C LEU A 273 12.43 -4.45 -5.67
N ALA A 274 11.53 -5.06 -6.44
CA ALA A 274 11.86 -6.14 -7.37
C ALA A 274 12.90 -5.71 -8.42
N GLN A 275 12.79 -4.49 -8.96
CA GLN A 275 13.78 -3.90 -9.86
C GLN A 275 15.10 -3.60 -9.15
N HIS A 276 15.05 -2.99 -7.96
CA HIS A 276 16.24 -2.64 -7.17
C HIS A 276 17.08 -3.86 -6.82
N TYR A 277 16.45 -4.95 -6.43
CA TYR A 277 17.12 -6.21 -6.12
C TYR A 277 17.39 -7.07 -7.36
N ASN A 278 16.85 -6.71 -8.53
CA ASN A 278 16.86 -7.50 -9.76
C ASN A 278 16.24 -8.90 -9.60
N VAL A 279 15.06 -8.97 -8.97
CA VAL A 279 14.35 -10.21 -8.64
C VAL A 279 12.92 -10.17 -9.13
N ALA A 280 12.58 -10.98 -10.12
CA ALA A 280 11.23 -11.17 -10.66
C ALA A 280 10.38 -9.89 -10.91
N PRO A 281 10.95 -8.78 -11.45
CA PRO A 281 10.18 -7.53 -11.63
C PRO A 281 8.98 -7.68 -12.57
N HIS A 282 9.06 -8.55 -13.58
CA HIS A 282 7.94 -8.82 -14.48
C HIS A 282 6.75 -9.48 -13.76
N ARG A 283 6.99 -10.32 -12.74
CA ARG A 283 5.90 -10.93 -11.94
C ARG A 283 5.18 -9.89 -11.08
N ALA A 284 5.94 -9.04 -10.39
CA ALA A 284 5.38 -7.93 -9.62
C ALA A 284 4.60 -6.97 -10.52
N SER A 285 5.16 -6.63 -11.68
CA SER A 285 4.52 -5.80 -12.70
C SER A 285 3.15 -6.35 -13.14
N ALA A 286 3.09 -7.63 -13.51
CA ALA A 286 1.87 -8.29 -13.95
C ALA A 286 0.83 -8.40 -12.81
N ALA A 287 1.25 -8.73 -11.59
CA ALA A 287 0.35 -8.78 -10.43
C ALA A 287 -0.25 -7.41 -10.11
N ILE A 288 0.52 -6.32 -10.23
CA ILE A 288 0.03 -4.95 -10.08
C ILE A 288 -1.03 -4.64 -11.15
N LEU A 289 -0.78 -4.96 -12.42
CA LEU A 289 -1.75 -4.72 -13.49
C LEU A 289 -3.06 -5.47 -13.27
N ILE A 290 -2.98 -6.79 -13.06
CA ILE A 290 -4.18 -7.64 -12.90
C ILE A 290 -4.95 -7.26 -11.64
N SER A 291 -4.27 -7.12 -10.50
CA SER A 291 -4.94 -6.72 -9.26
C SER A 291 -5.56 -5.33 -9.36
N THR A 292 -4.93 -4.37 -10.04
CA THR A 292 -5.51 -3.02 -10.21
C THR A 292 -6.82 -3.09 -11.01
N LEU A 293 -6.85 -3.83 -12.12
CA LEU A 293 -8.07 -3.99 -12.91
C LEU A 293 -9.18 -4.71 -12.13
N LEU A 294 -8.85 -5.81 -11.46
CA LEU A 294 -9.82 -6.57 -10.67
C LEU A 294 -10.30 -5.80 -9.43
N SER A 295 -9.46 -4.91 -8.89
CA SER A 295 -9.79 -4.12 -7.69
C SER A 295 -10.97 -3.18 -7.88
N ILE A 296 -11.31 -2.80 -9.13
CA ILE A 296 -12.53 -2.04 -9.44
C ILE A 296 -13.76 -2.73 -8.86
N LEU A 297 -13.84 -4.06 -9.01
CA LEU A 297 -14.97 -4.85 -8.53
C LEU A 297 -14.77 -5.29 -7.09
N THR A 298 -13.58 -5.78 -6.73
CA THR A 298 -13.35 -6.36 -5.39
C THR A 298 -13.35 -5.30 -4.30
N VAL A 299 -12.73 -4.13 -4.51
CA VAL A 299 -12.75 -3.02 -3.54
C VAL A 299 -14.15 -2.48 -3.38
N SER A 300 -14.89 -2.29 -4.49
CA SER A 300 -16.30 -1.86 -4.44
C SER A 300 -17.18 -2.84 -3.66
N ALA A 301 -16.95 -4.14 -3.82
CA ALA A 301 -17.67 -5.17 -3.07
C ALA A 301 -17.34 -5.14 -1.57
N ILE A 302 -16.04 -5.03 -1.21
CA ILE A 302 -15.61 -4.93 0.19
C ILE A 302 -16.20 -3.67 0.84
N LEU A 303 -16.10 -2.51 0.18
CA LEU A 303 -16.67 -1.26 0.69
C LEU A 303 -18.20 -1.35 0.84
N ALA A 304 -18.89 -1.98 -0.10
CA ALA A 304 -20.34 -2.18 0.01
C ALA A 304 -20.74 -3.08 1.18
N TRP A 305 -19.90 -4.05 1.54
CA TRP A 305 -20.11 -4.93 2.70
C TRP A 305 -19.74 -4.25 4.02
N VAL A 306 -18.68 -3.45 4.04
CA VAL A 306 -18.26 -2.71 5.25
C VAL A 306 -19.24 -1.59 5.61
N SER A 307 -19.89 -0.99 4.61
CA SER A 307 -20.84 0.10 4.80
C SER A 307 -22.29 -0.37 5.01
N SER A 308 -22.56 -1.68 5.05
CA SER A 308 -23.89 -2.26 5.30
C SER A 308 -24.07 -2.68 6.74
#